data_AF-A0A534W241-F1
#
_entry.id   AF-A0A534W241-F1
#
_cell.length_a   1.000
_cell.length_b   1.000
_cell.length_c   1.000
_cell.angle_alpha   90.00
_cell.angle_beta   90.00
_cell.angle_gamma   90.00
#
_symmetry.space_group_name_H-M   'P 1'
#
loop_
_entity.id
_entity.type
_entity.pdbx_description
1 polymer ?
#
loop_
_entity_poly.entity_id
_entity_poly.type
_entity_poly.pdbx_seq_one_letter_code
_entity_poly.pdbx_strand_id
1 'polypeptide(L)'
;MRSREAGMWDVPRMLRALSGRAPEVESLRQQLGVAEGRLRAVFESSVIGVIVGDLDGAIREANDAFLWMVGCSREDLEAGRLNWIELTPPEHRSLDASAIGRLQRRRAYSPFEKEYLRRDGSRIPVLIIGMALLGDAGDQCIALALPLIERRASAEVLRASEARLTGIIGSVTDAIITIDAERRIVVFNAAAERMLRCSAAEALGQKIDRFV
;
A
#
# COMPACT_ATOMS: atom_id res chain seq x y z
N MET A 1 15.87 -18.21 -71.43
CA MET A 1 15.08 -16.97 -71.22
C MET A 1 14.69 -16.94 -69.73
N ARG A 2 15.32 -16.03 -68.96
CA ARG A 2 14.97 -15.43 -67.63
C ARG A 2 14.23 -16.31 -66.62
N SER A 3 14.81 -16.73 -65.49
CA SER A 3 15.15 -15.93 -64.28
C SER A 3 13.96 -15.11 -63.72
N ARG A 4 13.48 -15.49 -62.53
CA ARG A 4 13.43 -14.61 -61.35
C ARG A 4 13.22 -15.42 -60.06
N GLU A 5 14.18 -15.25 -59.16
CA GLU A 5 14.31 -15.87 -57.85
C GLU A 5 13.22 -15.44 -56.88
N ALA A 6 12.67 -16.42 -56.16
CA ALA A 6 11.81 -16.20 -55.01
C ALA A 6 12.67 -15.71 -53.84
N GLY A 7 12.71 -14.39 -53.67
CA GLY A 7 13.20 -13.78 -52.45
C GLY A 7 12.15 -13.90 -51.34
N MET A 8 12.65 -14.25 -50.15
CA MET A 8 12.36 -13.51 -48.92
C MET A 8 11.26 -14.06 -48.01
N TRP A 9 11.48 -15.24 -47.41
CA TRP A 9 11.12 -15.52 -46.02
C TRP A 9 12.18 -16.44 -45.41
N ASP A 10 13.22 -15.86 -44.78
CA ASP A 10 14.20 -16.61 -43.98
C ASP A 10 13.54 -17.04 -42.65
N VAL A 11 12.74 -18.11 -42.72
CA VAL A 11 11.96 -18.70 -41.62
C VAL A 11 12.80 -18.93 -40.34
N PRO A 12 14.08 -19.35 -40.40
CA PRO A 12 14.97 -19.41 -39.24
C PRO A 12 15.18 -18.09 -38.49
N ARG A 13 15.11 -16.95 -39.19
CA ARG A 13 15.31 -15.61 -38.60
C ARG A 13 14.04 -15.11 -37.92
N MET A 14 12.86 -15.50 -38.43
CA MET A 14 11.55 -15.14 -37.86
C MET A 14 11.21 -15.97 -36.61
N LEU A 15 11.60 -17.26 -36.57
CA LEU A 15 11.47 -18.09 -35.38
C LEU A 15 12.32 -17.59 -34.21
N ARG A 16 13.55 -17.10 -34.47
CA ARG A 16 14.39 -16.49 -33.41
C ARG A 16 13.80 -15.23 -32.79
N ALA A 17 13.01 -14.44 -33.54
CA ALA A 17 12.35 -13.24 -33.03
C ALA A 17 11.12 -13.54 -32.15
N LEU A 18 10.51 -14.72 -32.30
CA LEU A 18 9.38 -15.16 -31.46
C LEU A 18 9.86 -15.86 -30.17
N SER A 19 11.00 -16.56 -30.21
CA SER A 19 11.58 -17.23 -29.02
C SER A 19 12.12 -16.25 -27.96
N GLY A 20 12.46 -15.01 -28.35
CA GLY A 20 12.97 -13.98 -27.45
C GLY A 20 11.90 -13.32 -26.56
N ARG A 21 10.62 -13.45 -26.88
CA ARG A 21 9.50 -12.86 -26.13
C ARG A 21 8.95 -13.76 -25.01
N ALA A 22 9.22 -15.06 -25.06
CA ALA A 22 8.74 -16.02 -24.06
C ALA A 22 9.29 -15.80 -22.64
N PRO A 23 10.60 -15.60 -22.42
CA PRO A 23 11.12 -15.38 -21.06
C PRO A 23 10.69 -14.02 -20.49
N GLU A 24 10.49 -13.01 -21.34
CA GLU A 24 10.07 -11.67 -20.95
C GLU A 24 8.59 -11.66 -20.52
N VAL A 25 7.72 -12.33 -21.28
CA VAL A 25 6.30 -12.52 -20.92
C VAL A 25 6.14 -13.34 -19.65
N GLU A 26 6.95 -14.38 -19.46
CA GLU A 26 6.90 -15.20 -18.25
C GLU A 26 7.39 -14.43 -17.02
N SER A 27 8.47 -13.66 -17.16
CA SER A 27 8.96 -12.77 -16.10
C SER A 27 7.93 -11.69 -15.74
N LEU A 28 7.29 -11.08 -16.74
CA LEU A 28 6.21 -10.11 -16.55
C LEU A 28 5.00 -10.73 -15.85
N ARG A 29 4.58 -11.94 -16.24
CA ARG A 29 3.48 -12.66 -15.57
C ARG A 29 3.83 -13.02 -14.13
N GLN A 30 5.06 -13.43 -13.88
CA GLN A 30 5.51 -13.75 -12.53
C GLN A 30 5.59 -12.50 -11.66
N GLN A 31 6.07 -11.38 -12.20
CA GLN A 31 6.05 -10.07 -11.53
C GLN A 31 4.63 -9.59 -11.26
N LEU A 32 3.72 -9.77 -12.22
CA LEU A 32 2.30 -9.46 -12.07
C LEU A 32 1.68 -10.29 -10.94
N GLY A 33 1.90 -11.61 -10.94
CA GLY A 33 1.38 -12.51 -9.92
C GLY A 33 1.94 -12.22 -8.52
N VAL A 34 3.21 -11.85 -8.40
CA VAL A 34 3.81 -11.43 -7.12
C VAL A 34 3.22 -10.09 -6.65
N ALA A 35 3.05 -9.12 -7.55
CA ALA A 35 2.45 -7.84 -7.23
C ALA A 35 0.97 -7.98 -6.83
N GLU A 36 0.19 -8.76 -7.57
CA GLU A 36 -1.20 -9.11 -7.27
C GLU A 36 -1.31 -9.82 -5.92
N GLY A 37 -0.45 -10.80 -5.64
CA GLY A 37 -0.41 -11.49 -4.35
C GLY A 37 -0.10 -10.54 -3.19
N ARG A 38 0.83 -9.60 -3.36
CA ARG A 38 1.16 -8.58 -2.35
C ARG A 38 0.01 -7.61 -2.11
N LEU A 39 -0.62 -7.11 -3.18
CA LEU A 39 -1.79 -6.23 -3.09
C LEU A 39 -2.95 -6.94 -2.40
N ARG A 40 -3.19 -8.20 -2.76
CA ARG A 40 -4.20 -9.06 -2.14
C ARG A 40 -3.91 -9.28 -0.65
N ALA A 41 -2.66 -9.51 -0.26
CA ALA A 41 -2.30 -9.66 1.16
C ALA A 41 -2.53 -8.37 1.98
N VAL A 42 -2.29 -7.19 1.41
CA VAL A 42 -2.62 -5.91 2.06
C VAL A 42 -4.13 -5.74 2.16
N PHE A 43 -4.86 -6.08 1.10
CA PHE A 43 -6.31 -6.04 1.06
C PHE A 43 -6.95 -7.04 2.04
N GLU A 44 -6.42 -8.26 2.18
CA GLU A 44 -6.95 -9.27 3.10
C GLU A 44 -6.40 -9.14 4.54
N SER A 45 -5.57 -8.12 4.80
CA SER A 45 -5.05 -7.85 6.15
C SER A 45 -6.19 -7.57 7.14
N SER A 46 -6.14 -8.22 8.30
CA SER A 46 -7.07 -7.98 9.40
C SER A 46 -6.81 -6.69 10.18
N VAL A 47 -5.71 -5.97 9.87
CA VAL A 47 -5.24 -4.81 10.64
C VAL A 47 -5.47 -3.50 9.90
N ILE A 48 -5.27 -3.49 8.58
CA ILE A 48 -5.39 -2.29 7.75
C ILE A 48 -6.75 -2.34 7.07
N GLY A 49 -7.59 -1.35 7.32
CA GLY A 49 -8.81 -1.14 6.58
C GLY A 49 -8.46 -0.63 5.20
N VAL A 50 -8.87 -1.35 4.16
CA VAL A 50 -8.71 -0.94 2.77
C VAL A 50 -10.09 -0.65 2.21
N ILE A 51 -10.24 0.51 1.59
CA ILE A 51 -11.45 0.89 0.86
C ILE A 51 -11.12 1.40 -0.53
N VAL A 52 -11.97 1.06 -1.48
CA VAL A 52 -12.04 1.68 -2.80
C VAL A 52 -13.41 2.32 -2.93
N GLY A 53 -13.44 3.59 -3.32
CA GLY A 53 -14.68 4.32 -3.48
C GLY A 53 -14.57 5.43 -4.52
N ASP A 54 -15.73 5.93 -4.89
CA ASP A 54 -15.84 7.04 -5.82
C ASP A 54 -15.64 8.37 -5.06
N LEU A 55 -15.24 9.42 -5.78
CA LEU A 55 -15.07 10.75 -5.18
C LEU A 55 -16.38 11.36 -4.64
N ASP A 56 -17.53 10.84 -5.07
CA ASP A 56 -18.87 11.24 -4.61
C ASP A 56 -19.30 10.58 -3.29
N GLY A 57 -18.47 9.72 -2.70
CA GLY A 57 -18.74 9.11 -1.40
C GLY A 57 -19.00 7.62 -1.43
N ALA A 58 -19.43 7.06 -2.57
CA ALA A 58 -19.84 5.66 -2.64
C ALA A 58 -18.65 4.71 -2.41
N ILE A 59 -18.76 3.77 -1.47
CA ILE A 59 -17.74 2.73 -1.27
C ILE A 59 -18.08 1.56 -2.19
N ARG A 60 -17.16 1.23 -3.09
CA ARG A 60 -17.29 0.14 -4.07
C ARG A 60 -16.73 -1.16 -3.54
N GLU A 61 -15.58 -1.08 -2.88
CA GLU A 61 -14.92 -2.24 -2.29
C GLU A 61 -14.39 -1.89 -0.92
N ALA A 62 -14.42 -2.85 -0.02
CA ALA A 62 -13.79 -2.73 1.28
C ALA A 62 -13.36 -4.12 1.76
N ASN A 63 -12.30 -4.19 2.55
CA ASN A 63 -11.93 -5.43 3.21
C ASN A 63 -12.66 -5.62 4.55
N ASP A 64 -12.52 -6.82 5.14
CA ASP A 64 -13.16 -7.15 6.41
C ASP A 64 -12.67 -6.26 7.57
N ALA A 65 -11.41 -5.83 7.55
CA ALA A 65 -10.87 -4.94 8.56
C ALA A 65 -11.57 -3.58 8.56
N PHE A 66 -11.84 -2.99 7.39
CA PHE A 66 -12.59 -1.75 7.31
C PHE A 66 -14.04 -1.93 7.76
N LEU A 67 -14.71 -2.98 7.30
CA LEU A 67 -16.09 -3.29 7.69
C LEU A 67 -16.21 -3.45 9.22
N TRP A 68 -15.25 -4.13 9.85
CA TRP A 68 -15.15 -4.23 11.30
C TRP A 68 -14.94 -2.85 11.97
N MET A 69 -14.08 -1.99 11.42
CA MET A 69 -13.82 -0.66 11.99
C MET A 69 -15.09 0.19 12.07
N VAL A 70 -15.90 0.18 11.01
CA VAL A 70 -17.13 1.00 10.92
C VAL A 70 -18.38 0.27 11.43
N GLY A 71 -18.28 -1.02 11.76
CA GLY A 71 -19.39 -1.83 12.26
C GLY A 71 -20.48 -2.09 11.22
N CYS A 72 -20.12 -2.21 9.95
CA CYS A 72 -21.03 -2.52 8.85
C CYS A 72 -20.80 -3.95 8.34
N SER A 73 -21.83 -4.55 7.74
CA SER A 73 -21.72 -5.90 7.19
C SER A 73 -21.29 -5.92 5.72
N ARG A 74 -20.88 -7.09 5.23
CA ARG A 74 -20.57 -7.29 3.80
C ARG A 74 -21.81 -7.02 2.95
N GLU A 75 -22.98 -7.41 3.43
CA GLU A 75 -24.27 -7.17 2.76
C GLU A 75 -24.62 -5.68 2.66
N ASP A 76 -24.15 -4.84 3.59
CA ASP A 76 -24.29 -3.37 3.48
C ASP A 76 -23.46 -2.82 2.33
N LEU A 77 -22.23 -3.32 2.16
CA LEU A 77 -21.35 -2.95 1.06
C LEU A 77 -21.93 -3.39 -0.28
N GLU A 78 -22.32 -4.66 -0.41
CA GLU A 78 -22.85 -5.23 -1.65
C GLU A 78 -24.16 -4.57 -2.10
N ALA A 79 -24.97 -4.10 -1.14
CA ALA A 79 -26.18 -3.35 -1.42
C ALA A 79 -25.94 -1.85 -1.69
N GLY A 80 -24.68 -1.39 -1.70
CA GLY A 80 -24.31 0.00 -1.99
C GLY A 80 -24.76 1.00 -0.92
N ARG A 81 -24.91 0.56 0.34
CA ARG A 81 -25.38 1.41 1.45
C ARG A 81 -24.27 2.21 2.13
N LEU A 82 -23.01 1.96 1.77
CA LEU A 82 -21.86 2.56 2.44
C LEU A 82 -21.37 3.80 1.70
N ASN A 83 -21.25 4.91 2.44
CA ASN A 83 -20.75 6.17 1.95
C ASN A 83 -19.67 6.74 2.90
N TRP A 84 -18.46 6.98 2.40
CA TRP A 84 -17.34 7.43 3.23
C TRP A 84 -17.51 8.86 3.77
N ILE A 85 -18.31 9.71 3.12
CA ILE A 85 -18.66 11.07 3.57
C ILE A 85 -19.61 10.98 4.77
N GLU A 86 -20.55 10.03 4.75
CA GLU A 86 -21.49 9.78 5.85
C GLU A 86 -20.81 9.10 7.04
N LEU A 87 -19.86 8.19 6.78
CA LEU A 87 -19.04 7.53 7.79
C LEU A 87 -17.99 8.47 8.41
N THR A 88 -17.80 9.68 7.89
CA THR A 88 -16.86 10.66 8.44
C THR A 88 -17.63 11.80 9.16
N PRO A 89 -17.32 12.11 10.44
CA PRO A 89 -17.92 13.24 11.14
C PRO A 89 -17.79 14.54 10.34
N PRO A 90 -18.80 15.43 10.33
CA PRO A 90 -18.79 16.67 9.55
C PRO A 90 -17.52 17.52 9.70
N GLU A 91 -16.99 17.59 10.92
CA GLU A 91 -15.77 18.31 11.28
C GLU A 91 -14.50 17.77 10.59
N HIS A 92 -14.48 16.48 10.24
CA HIS A 92 -13.35 15.82 9.59
C HIS A 92 -13.46 15.72 8.07
N ARG A 93 -14.63 16.00 7.47
CA ARG A 93 -14.84 15.89 6.01
C ARG A 93 -13.91 16.80 5.19
N SER A 94 -13.53 17.94 5.75
CA SER A 94 -12.60 18.88 5.10
C SER A 94 -11.18 18.31 4.94
N LEU A 95 -10.78 17.38 5.81
CA LEU A 95 -9.48 16.70 5.75
C LEU A 95 -9.43 15.77 4.53
N ASP A 96 -10.49 14.98 4.32
CA ASP A 96 -10.61 14.10 3.15
C ASP A 96 -10.64 14.90 1.85
N ALA A 97 -11.48 15.94 1.78
CA ALA A 97 -11.55 16.82 0.61
C ALA A 97 -10.19 17.47 0.29
N SER A 98 -9.45 17.89 1.33
CA SER A 98 -8.11 18.46 1.17
C SER A 98 -7.09 17.41 0.72
N ALA A 99 -7.18 16.17 1.21
CA ALA A 99 -6.32 15.06 0.78
C ALA A 99 -6.57 14.70 -0.69
N ILE A 100 -7.83 14.53 -1.11
CA ILE A 100 -8.24 14.29 -2.50
C ILE A 100 -7.76 15.43 -3.40
N GLY A 101 -7.99 16.68 -3.01
CA GLY A 101 -7.56 17.85 -3.79
C GLY A 101 -6.03 18.00 -3.90
N ARG A 102 -5.25 17.47 -2.94
CA ARG A 102 -3.78 17.39 -3.05
C ARG A 102 -3.34 16.28 -4.00
N LEU A 103 -3.99 15.13 -3.96
CA LEU A 103 -3.74 14.02 -4.87
C LEU A 103 -4.02 14.42 -6.33
N GLN A 104 -5.17 15.05 -6.59
CA GLN A 104 -5.55 15.50 -7.94
C GLN A 104 -4.56 16.53 -8.51
N ARG A 105 -4.10 17.49 -7.70
CA ARG A 105 -3.25 18.61 -8.18
C ARG A 105 -1.76 18.30 -8.22
N ARG A 106 -1.26 17.56 -7.24
CA ARG A 106 0.18 17.41 -6.99
C ARG A 106 0.65 15.96 -6.96
N ARG A 107 -0.27 14.99 -7.08
CA ARG A 107 -0.02 13.55 -6.81
C ARG A 107 0.71 13.33 -5.49
N ALA A 108 0.43 14.19 -4.51
CA ALA A 108 1.09 14.21 -3.23
C ALA A 108 0.10 13.82 -2.14
N TYR A 109 0.57 12.97 -1.22
CA TYR A 109 -0.19 12.49 -0.08
C TYR A 109 0.59 12.76 1.20
N SER A 110 -0.14 13.03 2.29
CA SER A 110 0.43 13.11 3.64
C SER A 110 -0.52 12.40 4.59
N PRO A 111 -0.02 11.49 5.44
CA PRO A 111 -0.82 10.84 6.46
C PRO A 111 -1.53 11.85 7.36
N PHE A 112 -2.74 11.50 7.80
CA PHE A 112 -3.52 12.34 8.71
C PHE A 112 -4.48 11.50 9.54
N GLU A 113 -4.71 11.95 10.76
CA GLU A 113 -5.66 11.34 11.69
C GLU A 113 -7.05 11.91 11.47
N LYS A 114 -8.06 11.05 11.58
CA LYS A 114 -9.47 11.42 11.61
C LYS A 114 -10.25 10.39 12.43
N GLU A 115 -11.56 10.57 12.53
CA GLU A 115 -12.46 9.57 13.10
C GLU A 115 -13.43 9.03 12.05
N TYR A 116 -13.81 7.76 12.18
CA TYR A 116 -15.02 7.23 11.54
C TYR A 116 -16.17 7.14 12.55
N LEU A 117 -17.38 7.39 12.06
CA LEU A 117 -18.65 7.09 12.71
C LEU A 117 -18.98 5.62 12.46
N ARG A 118 -19.14 4.87 13.55
CA ARG A 118 -19.62 3.49 13.49
C ARG A 118 -21.13 3.44 13.36
N ARG A 119 -21.65 2.30 12.92
CA ARG A 119 -23.09 2.04 12.80
C ARG A 119 -23.86 2.18 14.12
N ASP A 120 -23.21 1.90 15.25
CA ASP A 120 -23.76 2.05 16.61
C ASP A 120 -23.71 3.50 17.13
N GLY A 121 -23.17 4.44 16.34
CA GLY A 121 -22.99 5.85 16.70
C GLY A 121 -21.70 6.16 17.47
N SER A 122 -20.92 5.14 17.85
CA SER A 122 -19.60 5.36 18.46
C SER A 122 -18.58 5.85 17.43
N ARG A 123 -17.47 6.41 17.91
CA ARG A 123 -16.38 6.89 17.07
C ARG A 123 -15.17 5.99 17.19
N ILE A 124 -14.47 5.79 16.09
CA ILE A 124 -13.17 5.12 16.06
C ILE A 124 -12.13 6.07 15.47
N PRO A 125 -11.08 6.43 16.21
CA PRO A 125 -9.97 7.19 15.64
C PRO A 125 -9.17 6.29 14.70
N VAL A 126 -8.79 6.85 13.56
CA VAL A 126 -8.04 6.19 12.51
C VAL A 126 -6.94 7.09 11.98
N LEU A 127 -5.81 6.51 11.62
CA LEU A 127 -4.79 7.14 10.81
C LEU A 127 -4.98 6.70 9.36
N ILE A 128 -5.24 7.65 8.47
CA ILE A 128 -5.13 7.40 7.04
C ILE A 128 -3.63 7.38 6.74
N ILE A 129 -3.12 6.24 6.29
CA ILE A 129 -1.68 6.00 6.03
C ILE A 129 -1.34 6.04 4.54
N GLY A 130 -2.34 5.93 3.67
CA GLY A 130 -2.17 5.97 2.23
C GLY A 130 -3.47 6.32 1.54
N MET A 131 -3.36 7.06 0.44
CA MET A 131 -4.46 7.30 -0.48
C MET A 131 -3.91 7.48 -1.90
N ALA A 132 -4.60 6.94 -2.90
CA ALA A 132 -4.26 7.10 -4.30
C ALA A 132 -5.53 7.20 -5.16
N LEU A 133 -5.42 7.88 -6.30
CA LEU A 133 -6.48 7.89 -7.31
C LEU A 133 -6.34 6.66 -8.21
N LEU A 134 -7.46 6.06 -8.56
CA LEU A 134 -7.58 4.90 -9.44
C LEU A 134 -8.39 5.26 -10.69
N GLY A 135 -8.24 4.46 -11.75
CA GLY A 135 -8.87 4.67 -13.05
C GLY A 135 -8.18 5.75 -13.90
N ASP A 136 -8.34 5.65 -15.22
CA ASP A 136 -7.76 6.61 -16.18
C ASP A 136 -8.35 8.02 -16.01
N ALA A 137 -9.60 8.11 -15.55
CA ALA A 137 -10.28 9.36 -15.24
C ALA A 137 -9.96 9.91 -13.84
N GLY A 138 -9.38 9.10 -12.94
CA GLY A 138 -9.13 9.49 -11.55
C GLY A 138 -10.41 9.75 -10.74
N ASP A 139 -11.50 9.10 -11.11
CA ASP A 139 -12.84 9.19 -10.52
C ASP A 139 -13.03 8.28 -9.29
N GLN A 140 -12.09 7.36 -9.07
CA GLN A 140 -12.03 6.49 -7.91
C GLN A 140 -10.82 6.80 -7.04
N CYS A 141 -10.90 6.46 -5.76
CA CYS A 141 -9.79 6.48 -4.85
C CYS A 141 -9.70 5.18 -4.05
N ILE A 142 -8.46 4.79 -3.73
CA ILE A 142 -8.16 3.80 -2.71
C ILE A 142 -7.63 4.51 -1.47
N ALA A 143 -8.08 4.10 -0.29
CA ALA A 143 -7.58 4.60 0.97
C ALA A 143 -7.23 3.45 1.92
N LEU A 144 -6.14 3.66 2.68
CA LEU A 144 -5.63 2.75 3.70
C LEU A 144 -5.82 3.41 5.06
N ALA A 145 -6.65 2.80 5.91
CA ALA A 145 -6.97 3.27 7.24
C ALA A 145 -6.43 2.29 8.29
N LEU A 146 -5.73 2.83 9.29
CA LEU A 146 -5.24 2.08 10.44
C LEU A 146 -6.01 2.54 11.69
N PRO A 147 -6.63 1.64 12.47
CA PRO A 147 -7.35 2.02 13.67
C PRO A 147 -6.34 2.42 14.75
N LEU A 148 -6.58 3.56 15.39
CA LEU A 148 -5.80 4.03 16.53
C LEU A 148 -6.48 3.54 17.80
N ILE A 149 -6.26 2.28 18.18
CA ILE A 149 -6.83 1.75 19.41
C ILE A 149 -6.22 2.54 20.58
N GLU A 150 -7.05 3.32 21.30
CA GLU A 150 -6.64 4.01 22.52
C GLU A 150 -6.08 2.98 23.51
N ARG A 151 -4.75 2.92 23.60
CA ARG A 151 -3.89 3.17 24.78
C ARG A 151 -4.50 3.04 26.19
N ARG A 152 -5.44 2.13 26.42
CA ARG A 152 -5.97 1.77 27.75
C ARG A 152 -5.72 0.30 28.03
N ALA A 153 -4.45 -0.06 28.17
CA ALA A 153 -3.91 -0.77 29.34
C ALA A 153 -2.57 -1.44 29.01
N SER A 154 -1.57 -1.07 29.82
CA SER A 154 -0.33 -1.80 30.11
C SER A 154 0.80 -1.81 29.06
N ALA A 155 1.98 -1.41 29.53
CA ALA A 155 3.27 -1.38 28.85
C ALA A 155 3.74 -2.71 28.21
N GLU A 156 2.95 -3.78 28.34
CA GLU A 156 3.18 -5.10 27.76
C GLU A 156 2.81 -5.16 26.27
N VAL A 157 1.78 -4.43 25.83
CA VAL A 157 1.40 -4.37 24.40
C VAL A 157 2.42 -3.54 23.61
N LEU A 158 3.00 -2.50 24.22
CA LEU A 158 4.09 -1.75 23.60
C LEU A 158 5.32 -2.65 23.38
N ARG A 159 5.70 -3.45 24.37
CA ARG A 159 6.79 -4.44 24.23
C ARG A 159 6.45 -5.55 23.23
N ALA A 160 5.21 -6.03 23.20
CA ALA A 160 4.77 -7.04 22.24
C ALA A 160 4.73 -6.48 20.81
N SER A 161 4.33 -5.22 20.63
CA SER A 161 4.34 -4.51 19.34
C SER A 161 5.76 -4.18 18.88
N GLU A 162 6.64 -3.71 19.77
CA GLU A 162 8.07 -3.50 19.49
C GLU A 162 8.76 -4.82 19.10
N ALA A 163 8.50 -5.91 19.82
CA ALA A 163 9.01 -7.23 19.47
C ALA A 163 8.43 -7.76 18.15
N ARG A 164 7.16 -7.48 17.85
CA ARG A 164 6.48 -7.88 16.61
C ARG A 164 6.95 -7.07 15.40
N LEU A 165 7.15 -5.78 15.55
CA LEU A 165 7.77 -4.91 14.54
C LEU A 165 9.22 -5.30 14.31
N THR A 166 9.99 -5.60 15.37
CA THR A 166 11.36 -6.12 15.25
C THR A 166 11.39 -7.47 14.52
N GLY A 167 10.43 -8.36 14.80
CA GLY A 167 10.31 -9.65 14.13
C GLY A 167 9.88 -9.57 12.66
N ILE A 168 8.98 -8.64 12.32
CA ILE A 168 8.54 -8.41 10.93
C ILE A 168 9.66 -7.73 10.13
N ILE A 169 10.30 -6.70 10.70
CA ILE A 169 11.44 -6.02 10.08
C ILE A 169 12.63 -6.97 9.89
N GLY A 170 12.87 -7.88 10.85
CA GLY A 170 13.90 -8.90 10.79
C GLY A 170 13.63 -10.05 9.80
N SER A 171 12.38 -10.33 9.46
CA SER A 171 12.01 -11.37 8.49
C SER A 171 11.95 -10.88 7.04
N VAL A 172 11.94 -9.56 6.82
CA VAL A 172 12.03 -9.00 5.47
C VAL A 172 13.42 -9.27 4.88
N THR A 173 13.42 -9.89 3.70
CA THR A 173 14.64 -10.29 2.98
C THR A 173 15.37 -9.09 2.37
N ASP A 174 14.64 -8.00 2.13
CA ASP A 174 15.13 -6.72 1.61
C ASP A 174 15.63 -5.80 2.73
N ALA A 175 16.68 -5.03 2.45
CA ALA A 175 17.24 -4.05 3.39
C ALA A 175 16.24 -2.90 3.62
N ILE A 176 15.79 -2.74 4.87
CA ILE A 176 14.95 -1.63 5.30
C ILE A 176 15.80 -0.68 6.11
N ILE A 177 15.90 0.56 5.63
CA ILE A 177 16.59 1.67 6.27
C ILE A 177 15.62 2.86 6.30
N THR A 178 15.25 3.31 7.49
CA THR A 178 14.42 4.51 7.67
C THR A 178 15.27 5.61 8.28
N ILE A 179 15.07 6.86 7.82
CA ILE A 179 15.78 8.04 8.32
C ILE A 179 14.81 9.08 8.91
N ASP A 180 15.27 9.85 9.88
CA ASP A 180 14.56 11.02 10.43
C ASP A 180 14.75 12.28 9.56
N ALA A 181 14.12 13.39 9.96
CA ALA A 181 14.19 14.68 9.27
C ALA A 181 15.63 15.26 9.21
N GLU A 182 16.50 14.85 10.12
CA GLU A 182 17.93 15.20 10.15
C GLU A 182 18.82 14.17 9.44
N ARG A 183 18.20 13.25 8.69
CA ARG A 183 18.84 12.19 7.90
C ARG A 183 19.61 11.17 8.74
N ARG A 184 19.23 10.97 10.00
CA ARG A 184 19.79 9.91 10.86
C ARG A 184 18.99 8.63 10.74
N ILE A 185 19.68 7.49 10.76
CA ILE A 185 19.08 6.16 10.65
C ILE A 185 18.30 5.83 11.92
N VAL A 186 17.00 5.59 11.80
CA VAL A 186 16.08 5.24 12.90
C VAL A 186 15.58 3.80 12.82
N VAL A 187 15.65 3.16 11.66
CA VAL A 187 15.37 1.73 11.48
C VAL A 187 16.47 1.13 10.63
N PHE A 188 16.99 -0.02 11.06
CA PHE A 188 18.02 -0.77 10.35
C PHE A 188 17.81 -2.27 10.58
N ASN A 189 17.40 -3.00 9.54
CA ASN A 189 17.03 -4.41 9.68
C ASN A 189 18.20 -5.38 9.42
N ALA A 190 18.02 -6.66 9.77
CA ALA A 190 19.04 -7.70 9.56
C ALA A 190 19.45 -7.89 8.09
N ALA A 191 18.57 -7.54 7.14
CA ALA A 191 18.92 -7.51 5.72
C ALA A 191 19.82 -6.31 5.38
N ALA A 192 19.61 -5.15 5.99
CA ALA A 192 20.49 -3.98 5.88
C ALA A 192 21.86 -4.25 6.50
N GLU A 193 21.92 -4.98 7.63
CA GLU A 193 23.20 -5.41 8.22
C GLU A 193 24.02 -6.29 7.26
N ARG A 194 23.35 -7.24 6.60
CA ARG A 194 23.98 -8.11 5.61
C ARG A 194 24.41 -7.35 4.35
N MET A 195 23.59 -6.40 3.90
CA MET A 195 23.83 -5.65 2.67
C MET A 195 24.95 -4.61 2.84
N LEU A 196 24.94 -3.85 3.94
CA LEU A 196 25.89 -2.76 4.20
C LEU A 196 27.10 -3.20 5.03
N ARG A 197 27.13 -4.46 5.48
CA ARG A 197 28.21 -5.05 6.32
C ARG A 197 28.52 -4.21 7.57
N CYS A 198 27.52 -3.54 8.11
CA CYS A 198 27.59 -2.80 9.35
C CYS A 198 26.49 -3.27 10.29
N SER A 199 26.75 -3.29 11.60
CA SER A 199 25.72 -3.70 12.55
C SER A 199 24.70 -2.58 12.78
N ALA A 200 23.47 -2.95 13.13
CA ALA A 200 22.44 -1.98 13.51
C ALA A 200 22.90 -1.12 14.70
N ALA A 201 23.70 -1.69 15.61
CA ALA A 201 24.29 -0.97 16.73
C ALA A 201 25.23 0.18 16.31
N GLU A 202 25.90 0.04 15.16
CA GLU A 202 26.79 1.06 14.60
C GLU A 202 26.06 2.04 13.68
N ALA A 203 24.98 1.60 13.04
CA ALA A 203 24.23 2.39 12.06
C ALA A 203 23.15 3.27 12.70
N LEU A 204 22.46 2.80 13.74
CA LEU A 204 21.36 3.53 14.37
C LEU A 204 21.85 4.85 14.99
N GLY A 205 21.14 5.94 14.69
CA GLY A 205 21.48 7.30 15.13
C GLY A 205 22.57 7.99 14.29
N GLN A 206 23.24 7.30 13.38
CA GLN A 206 24.22 7.90 12.47
C GLN A 206 23.55 8.55 11.26
N LYS A 207 24.19 9.55 10.66
CA LYS A 207 23.75 10.13 9.39
C LYS A 207 23.89 9.11 8.26
N ILE A 208 22.83 8.97 7.45
CA ILE A 208 22.80 8.04 6.31
C ILE A 208 23.91 8.32 5.29
N ASP A 209 24.37 9.58 5.17
CA ASP A 209 25.45 10.00 4.27
C ASP A 209 26.79 9.29 4.49
N ARG A 210 26.95 8.59 5.63
CA ARG A 210 28.15 7.79 5.92
C ARG A 210 28.12 6.40 5.26
N PHE A 211 26.96 5.96 4.81
CA PHE A 211 26.70 4.60 4.31
C PHE A 211 26.24 4.57 2.84
N VAL A 212 26.10 5.73 2.18
CA VAL A 212 25.73 5.89 0.77
C VAL A 212 26.93 6.39 -0.02
#